data_AF-A0A3D1JPI1-F1
#
_entry.id   AF-A0A3D1JPI1-F1
#
_cell.length_a   1.000
_cell.length_b   1.000
_cell.length_c   1.000
_cell.angle_alpha   90.00
_cell.angle_beta   90.00
_cell.angle_gamma   90.00
#
_symmetry.space_group_name_H-M   'P 1'
#
loop_
_entity.id
_entity.type
_entity.pdbx_description
1 polymer ?
#
loop_
_entity_poly.entity_id
_entity_poly.type
_entity_poly.pdbx_seq_one_letter_code
_entity_poly.pdbx_strand_id
1 'polypeptide(L)'
;LAFNAMVKNGELKAPIVIGRDHLDTGSVASPNRETESMKDGTDAVSDWPLLNALLNTAGGATWVSLHHGGGVGMGYSQHSGMVIVADGTDAAAERLARVLVNDCGSGVMRHADAGYELAIATAKKQGLNLPMVK
;
A
#
# COMPACT_ATOMS: atom_id res chain seq x y z
N LEU A 1 -1.17 -11.01 -10.25
CA LEU A 1 -1.29 -11.36 -11.68
C LEU A 1 -1.75 -12.79 -11.91
N ALA A 2 -1.14 -13.80 -11.27
CA ALA A 2 -1.53 -15.21 -11.41
C ALA A 2 -3.04 -15.45 -11.20
N PHE A 3 -3.63 -14.89 -10.13
CA PHE A 3 -5.08 -14.99 -9.92
C PHE A 3 -5.92 -14.44 -11.06
N ASN A 4 -5.51 -13.32 -11.68
CA ASN A 4 -6.21 -12.78 -12.85
C ASN A 4 -6.11 -13.75 -14.06
N ALA A 5 -4.96 -14.40 -14.26
CA ALA A 5 -4.80 -15.40 -15.30
C ALA A 5 -5.65 -16.65 -15.03
N MET A 6 -5.76 -17.08 -13.78
CA MET A 6 -6.63 -18.20 -13.37
C MET A 6 -8.13 -17.88 -13.54
N VAL A 7 -8.53 -16.62 -13.35
CA VAL A 7 -9.91 -16.19 -13.68
C VAL A 7 -10.10 -16.18 -15.21
N LYS A 8 -9.12 -15.68 -15.97
CA LYS A 8 -9.16 -15.62 -17.43
C LYS A 8 -9.26 -17.01 -18.09
N ASN A 9 -8.54 -18.00 -17.55
CA ASN A 9 -8.50 -19.37 -18.10
C ASN A 9 -9.60 -20.29 -17.54
N GLY A 10 -10.42 -19.81 -16.60
CA GLY A 10 -11.51 -20.58 -15.98
C GLY A 10 -11.10 -21.57 -14.89
N GLU A 11 -9.83 -21.59 -14.46
CA GLU A 11 -9.39 -22.35 -13.28
C GLU A 11 -10.09 -21.84 -12.01
N LEU A 12 -10.23 -20.52 -11.88
CA LEU A 12 -11.09 -19.88 -10.89
C LEU A 12 -12.45 -19.55 -11.52
N LYS A 13 -13.52 -20.01 -10.86
CA LYS A 13 -14.90 -19.95 -11.39
C LYS A 13 -15.49 -18.54 -11.45
N ALA A 14 -14.89 -17.57 -10.77
CA ALA A 14 -15.39 -16.20 -10.65
C ALA A 14 -14.24 -15.23 -10.33
N PRO A 15 -14.43 -13.92 -10.57
CA PRO A 15 -13.48 -12.88 -10.16
C PRO A 15 -13.10 -12.97 -8.69
N ILE A 16 -11.85 -12.59 -8.39
CA ILE A 16 -11.31 -12.55 -7.02
C ILE A 16 -11.07 -11.11 -6.61
N VAL A 17 -11.45 -10.81 -5.37
CA VAL A 17 -11.14 -9.55 -4.71
C VAL A 17 -9.80 -9.70 -3.99
N ILE A 18 -8.87 -8.78 -4.24
CA ILE A 18 -7.57 -8.71 -3.55
C ILE A 18 -7.53 -7.42 -2.76
N GLY A 19 -7.37 -7.53 -1.45
CA GLY A 19 -7.26 -6.39 -0.55
C GLY A 19 -6.42 -6.72 0.67
N ARG A 20 -6.46 -5.83 1.65
CA ARG A 20 -5.76 -5.95 2.93
C ARG A 20 -6.50 -5.17 4.00
N ASP A 21 -6.09 -5.36 5.26
CA ASP A 21 -6.42 -4.40 6.32
C ASP A 21 -5.74 -3.04 6.04
N HIS A 22 -6.16 -2.00 6.74
CA HIS A 22 -5.52 -0.70 6.72
C HIS A 22 -4.20 -0.70 7.50
N LEU A 23 -3.95 -1.72 8.33
CA LEU A 23 -2.66 -1.99 8.94
C LEU A 23 -1.71 -2.62 7.90
N ASP A 24 -0.94 -1.77 7.23
CA ASP A 24 0.15 -2.19 6.34
C ASP A 24 1.25 -1.12 6.30
N THR A 25 2.43 -1.52 5.84
CA THR A 25 3.70 -0.79 5.86
C THR A 25 3.64 0.65 5.33
N GLY A 26 2.73 0.98 4.40
CA GLY A 26 2.60 2.32 3.82
C GLY A 26 1.28 3.03 4.11
N SER A 27 0.35 2.37 4.81
CA SER A 27 -1.06 2.76 4.80
C SER A 27 -1.59 3.26 6.13
N VAL A 28 -0.74 3.51 7.11
CA VAL A 28 -1.17 3.97 8.44
C VAL A 28 -0.13 4.88 9.10
N ALA A 29 -0.63 5.92 9.76
CA ALA A 29 0.06 6.69 10.78
C ALA A 29 -0.70 6.54 12.10
N SER A 30 -0.03 6.00 13.12
CA SER A 30 -0.62 5.56 14.39
C SER A 30 0.48 5.49 15.46
N PRO A 31 0.78 6.62 16.13
CA PRO A 31 1.94 6.76 17.04
C PRO A 31 1.93 5.83 18.26
N ASN A 32 0.79 5.22 18.58
CA ASN A 32 0.64 4.28 19.71
C ASN A 32 0.55 2.81 19.24
N ARG A 33 0.82 2.55 17.95
CA ARG A 33 0.86 1.19 17.36
C ARG A 33 1.84 1.14 16.18
N GLU A 34 1.37 1.30 14.95
CA GLU A 34 2.12 0.93 13.74
C GLU A 34 3.31 1.85 13.44
N THR A 35 3.24 3.08 13.92
CA THR A 35 4.30 4.08 13.72
C THR A 35 4.87 4.53 15.06
N GLU A 36 4.68 3.74 16.12
CA GLU A 36 5.29 3.99 17.42
C GLU A 36 6.81 3.87 17.33
N SER A 37 7.52 4.88 17.83
CA SER A 37 8.98 4.91 17.92
C SER A 37 9.68 4.70 16.57
N MET A 38 9.24 5.45 15.54
CA MET A 38 9.97 5.47 14.27
C MET A 38 11.41 5.94 14.52
N LYS A 39 12.38 5.36 13.80
CA LYS A 39 13.82 5.62 13.98
C LYS A 39 14.19 7.11 13.94
N ASP A 40 13.47 7.89 13.15
CA ASP A 40 13.67 9.32 12.93
C ASP A 40 12.65 10.21 13.69
N GLY A 41 11.77 9.62 14.51
CA GLY A 41 10.75 10.32 15.29
C GLY A 41 9.55 10.81 14.48
N THR A 42 9.35 10.31 13.25
CA THR A 42 8.21 10.69 12.37
C THR A 42 6.89 10.00 12.70
N ASP A 43 6.71 9.54 13.93
CA ASP A 43 5.60 8.74 14.41
C ASP A 43 4.23 9.30 13.99
N ALA A 44 4.04 10.61 14.14
CA ALA A 44 2.78 11.31 13.90
C ALA A 44 2.59 11.87 12.48
N VAL A 45 3.54 11.64 11.56
CA VAL A 45 3.42 12.14 10.18
C VAL A 45 2.37 11.32 9.41
N SER A 46 1.24 11.95 9.11
CA SER A 46 0.10 11.30 8.45
C SER A 46 -0.01 11.55 6.94
N ASP A 47 0.99 12.18 6.32
CA ASP A 47 1.02 12.36 4.86
C ASP A 47 1.04 11.01 4.12
N TRP A 48 1.75 10.02 4.66
CA TRP A 48 1.94 8.70 4.05
C TRP A 48 0.65 7.92 3.77
N PRO A 49 -0.27 7.68 4.75
CA PRO A 49 -1.53 7.01 4.46
C PRO A 49 -2.41 7.78 3.46
N LEU A 50 -2.36 9.12 3.46
CA LEU A 50 -3.07 9.95 2.48
C LEU A 50 -2.50 9.76 1.08
N LEU A 51 -1.17 9.80 0.92
CA LEU A 51 -0.48 9.52 -0.33
C LEU A 51 -0.71 8.09 -0.81
N ASN A 52 -0.74 7.10 0.09
CA ASN A 52 -1.07 5.72 -0.25
C ASN A 52 -2.47 5.62 -0.87
N ALA A 53 -3.48 6.29 -0.30
CA ALA A 53 -4.82 6.33 -0.89
C ALA A 53 -4.81 6.99 -2.27
N LEU A 54 -4.21 8.18 -2.39
CA LEU A 54 -4.13 8.92 -3.66
C LEU A 54 -3.43 8.11 -4.75
N LEU A 55 -2.33 7.44 -4.40
CA LEU A 55 -1.54 6.62 -5.31
C LEU A 55 -2.31 5.36 -5.74
N ASN A 56 -3.04 4.71 -4.84
CA ASN A 56 -3.90 3.58 -5.17
C ASN A 56 -5.07 3.99 -6.08
N THR A 57 -5.67 5.17 -5.83
CA THR A 57 -6.69 5.74 -6.72
C THR A 57 -6.11 6.00 -8.10
N ALA A 58 -4.95 6.65 -8.20
CA ALA A 58 -4.28 6.92 -9.47
C ALA A 58 -3.82 5.63 -10.20
N GLY A 59 -3.44 4.60 -9.46
CA GLY A 59 -3.02 3.30 -10.01
C GLY A 59 -4.18 2.50 -10.61
N GLY A 60 -5.41 2.74 -10.15
CA GLY A 60 -6.62 2.05 -10.60
C GLY A 60 -7.09 0.94 -9.68
N ALA A 61 -6.96 1.10 -8.36
CA ALA A 61 -7.67 0.23 -7.41
C ALA A 61 -9.18 0.29 -7.66
N THR A 62 -9.91 -0.81 -7.38
CA THR A 62 -11.36 -0.85 -7.60
C THR A 62 -12.10 0.00 -6.57
N TRP A 63 -11.65 -0.02 -5.31
CA TRP A 63 -12.04 0.98 -4.34
C TRP A 63 -10.89 1.31 -3.38
N VAL A 64 -10.95 2.53 -2.87
CA VAL A 64 -9.98 3.11 -1.94
C VAL A 64 -10.76 3.77 -0.81
N SER A 65 -10.25 3.65 0.41
CA SER A 65 -10.83 4.25 1.61
C SER A 65 -9.78 5.02 2.38
N LEU A 66 -10.19 6.15 2.98
CA LEU A 66 -9.40 6.92 3.95
C LEU A 66 -10.21 7.03 5.23
N HIS A 67 -9.69 6.46 6.31
CA HIS A 67 -10.37 6.38 7.59
C HIS A 67 -9.54 7.00 8.71
N HIS A 68 -10.22 7.28 9.82
CA HIS A 68 -9.66 7.86 11.02
C HIS A 68 -10.00 7.00 12.25
N GLY A 69 -9.03 6.83 13.14
CA GLY A 69 -9.21 6.27 14.48
C GLY A 69 -9.45 4.76 14.54
N GLY A 70 -9.20 4.03 13.45
CA GLY A 70 -9.24 2.57 13.45
C GLY A 70 -8.22 2.00 14.44
N GLY A 71 -8.65 1.01 15.21
CA GLY A 71 -7.83 0.31 16.20
C GLY A 71 -7.59 1.07 17.50
N VAL A 72 -7.15 2.33 17.44
CA VAL A 72 -6.70 3.14 18.59
C VAL A 72 -7.67 4.23 19.02
N GLY A 73 -8.79 4.39 18.31
CA GLY A 73 -9.82 5.36 18.64
C GLY A 73 -9.57 6.76 18.05
N MET A 74 -10.56 7.63 18.25
CA MET A 74 -10.57 9.00 17.71
C MET A 74 -9.33 9.78 18.16
N GLY A 75 -8.71 10.50 17.21
CA GLY A 75 -7.53 11.31 17.42
C GLY A 75 -6.19 10.60 17.20
N TYR A 76 -6.16 9.26 17.16
CA TYR A 76 -4.90 8.51 17.29
C TYR A 76 -4.39 7.80 16.04
N SER A 77 -5.17 7.72 14.97
CA SER A 77 -4.70 7.15 13.70
C SER A 77 -5.35 7.74 12.46
N GLN A 78 -4.59 7.76 11.36
CA GLN A 78 -5.09 8.02 10.01
C GLN A 78 -4.56 6.91 9.11
N HIS A 79 -5.44 6.29 8.32
CA HIS A 79 -5.06 5.09 7.57
C HIS A 79 -5.91 4.87 6.32
N SER A 80 -5.34 4.20 5.33
CA SER A 80 -5.94 3.95 4.03
C SER A 80 -6.10 2.47 3.71
N GLY A 81 -7.19 2.16 3.04
CA GLY A 81 -7.50 0.83 2.53
C GLY A 81 -7.52 0.86 1.01
N MET A 82 -7.14 -0.26 0.43
CA MET A 82 -7.19 -0.47 -1.01
C MET A 82 -7.73 -1.85 -1.29
N VAL A 83 -8.51 -1.97 -2.35
CA VAL A 83 -8.94 -3.25 -2.87
C VAL A 83 -9.01 -3.18 -4.39
N ILE A 84 -8.61 -4.27 -5.04
CA ILE A 84 -8.60 -4.41 -6.48
C ILE A 84 -9.18 -5.76 -6.91
N VAL A 85 -10.03 -5.75 -7.93
CA VAL A 85 -10.65 -6.95 -8.49
C VAL A 85 -9.79 -7.51 -9.62
N ALA A 86 -9.49 -8.81 -9.53
CA ALA A 86 -8.94 -9.62 -10.60
C ALA A 86 -10.11 -10.34 -11.31
N ASP A 87 -10.59 -9.75 -12.41
CA ASP A 87 -11.76 -10.23 -13.17
C ASP A 87 -11.40 -11.01 -14.45
N GLY A 88 -10.11 -11.26 -14.69
CA GLY A 88 -9.62 -11.96 -15.87
C GLY A 88 -9.40 -11.07 -17.09
N THR A 89 -9.73 -9.79 -17.03
CA THR A 89 -9.51 -8.85 -18.15
C THR A 89 -8.05 -8.40 -18.23
N ASP A 90 -7.61 -8.03 -19.43
CA ASP A 90 -6.28 -7.45 -19.64
C ASP A 90 -6.18 -6.06 -18.98
N ALA A 91 -7.28 -5.30 -18.97
CA ALA A 91 -7.36 -4.04 -18.24
C ALA A 91 -7.16 -4.22 -16.73
N ALA A 92 -7.69 -5.28 -16.12
CA ALA A 92 -7.41 -5.61 -14.72
C ALA A 92 -5.95 -6.03 -14.53
N ALA A 93 -5.34 -6.77 -15.46
CA ALA A 93 -3.93 -7.14 -15.37
C ALA A 93 -3.02 -5.89 -15.30
N GLU A 94 -3.29 -4.88 -16.12
CA GLU A 94 -2.55 -3.60 -16.08
C GLU A 94 -2.72 -2.85 -14.75
N ARG A 95 -3.97 -2.74 -14.25
CA ARG A 95 -4.24 -2.10 -12.96
C ARG A 95 -3.56 -2.86 -11.82
N LEU A 96 -3.67 -4.18 -11.79
CA LEU A 96 -3.03 -5.04 -10.80
C LEU A 96 -1.50 -4.87 -10.78
N ALA A 97 -0.86 -4.79 -11.95
CA ALA A 97 0.58 -4.61 -12.06
C ALA A 97 1.06 -3.28 -11.47
N ARG A 98 0.28 -2.20 -11.62
CA ARG A 98 0.61 -0.89 -11.04
C ARG A 98 0.26 -0.82 -9.56
N VAL A 99 -0.97 -1.17 -9.22
CA VAL A 99 -1.56 -0.98 -7.89
C VAL A 99 -0.86 -1.83 -6.84
N LEU A 100 -0.61 -3.11 -7.11
CA LEU A 100 0.05 -3.99 -6.12
C LEU A 100 1.53 -3.65 -5.91
N VAL A 101 2.17 -3.00 -6.89
CA VAL A 101 3.55 -2.49 -6.73
C VAL A 101 3.54 -1.16 -5.98
N ASN A 102 2.65 -0.25 -6.35
CA ASN A 102 2.56 1.08 -5.75
C ASN A 102 2.15 1.02 -4.27
N ASP A 103 1.20 0.16 -3.92
CA ASP A 103 0.72 0.01 -2.56
C ASP A 103 1.83 -0.45 -1.61
N CYS A 104 2.44 -1.61 -1.88
CA CYS A 104 3.57 -2.12 -1.09
C CYS A 104 4.81 -1.20 -1.21
N GLY A 105 5.06 -0.65 -2.39
CA GLY A 105 6.17 0.26 -2.66
C GLY A 105 6.10 1.54 -1.84
N SER A 106 4.90 2.04 -1.54
CA SER A 106 4.72 3.19 -0.66
C SER A 106 5.17 2.91 0.79
N GLY A 107 5.03 1.67 1.26
CA GLY A 107 5.54 1.25 2.57
C GLY A 107 7.05 1.13 2.62
N VAL A 108 7.66 0.62 1.54
CA VAL A 108 9.13 0.62 1.39
C VAL A 108 9.66 2.05 1.33
N MET A 109 9.01 2.93 0.55
CA MET A 109 9.33 4.36 0.47
C MET A 109 9.31 5.01 1.85
N ARG A 110 8.20 4.89 2.60
CA ARG A 110 8.03 5.49 3.92
C ARG A 110 9.13 5.08 4.91
N HIS A 111 9.44 3.78 4.97
CA HIS A 111 10.46 3.28 5.89
C HIS A 111 11.89 3.58 5.41
N ALA A 112 12.11 3.68 4.11
CA ALA A 112 13.41 4.11 3.58
C ALA A 112 13.67 5.59 3.90
N ASP A 113 12.63 6.44 3.81
CA ASP A 113 12.67 7.84 4.19
C ASP A 113 13.01 8.01 5.68
N ALA A 114 12.39 7.20 6.54
CA ALA A 114 12.71 7.13 7.98
C ALA A 114 14.08 6.50 8.31
N GLY A 115 14.88 6.15 7.30
CA GLY A 115 16.26 5.70 7.47
C GLY A 115 16.43 4.24 7.85
N TYR A 116 15.43 3.37 7.65
CA TYR A 116 15.59 1.92 7.88
C TYR A 116 16.39 1.27 6.75
N GLU A 117 17.53 0.67 7.10
CA GLU A 117 18.50 0.11 6.15
C GLU A 117 17.89 -1.00 5.29
N LEU A 118 17.03 -1.84 5.87
CA LEU A 118 16.33 -2.90 5.15
C LEU A 118 15.38 -2.34 4.09
N ALA A 119 14.70 -1.23 4.37
CA ALA A 119 13.80 -0.58 3.43
C ALA A 119 14.58 0.06 2.27
N ILE A 120 15.71 0.73 2.58
CA ILE A 120 16.62 1.27 1.56
C ILE A 120 17.16 0.15 0.66
N ALA A 121 17.62 -0.96 1.26
CA ALA A 121 18.10 -2.12 0.50
C ALA A 121 16.99 -2.75 -0.36
N THR A 122 15.76 -2.81 0.15
CA THR A 122 14.60 -3.31 -0.59
C THR A 122 14.25 -2.39 -1.76
N ALA A 123 14.26 -1.07 -1.58
CA ALA A 123 14.03 -0.10 -2.63
C ALA A 123 15.03 -0.28 -3.79
N LYS A 124 16.33 -0.42 -3.46
CA LYS A 124 17.39 -0.69 -4.45
C LYS A 124 17.19 -2.02 -5.16
N LYS A 125 16.92 -3.09 -4.41
CA LYS A 125 16.72 -4.44 -4.95
C LYS A 125 15.54 -4.50 -5.92
N GLN A 126 14.46 -3.78 -5.64
CA GLN A 126 13.23 -3.77 -6.44
C GLN A 126 13.20 -2.65 -7.49
N GLY A 127 14.24 -1.81 -7.56
CA GLY A 127 14.32 -0.71 -8.53
C GLY A 127 13.28 0.39 -8.29
N LEU A 128 12.91 0.65 -7.04
CA LEU A 128 12.00 1.75 -6.70
C LEU A 128 12.69 3.10 -6.95
N ASN A 129 11.99 4.02 -7.62
CA ASN A 129 12.48 5.38 -7.85
C ASN A 129 12.18 6.25 -6.63
N LEU A 130 13.13 6.36 -5.72
CA LEU A 130 13.07 7.21 -4.53
C LEU A 130 14.01 8.41 -4.71
N PRO A 131 13.52 9.61 -5.08
CA PRO A 131 14.36 10.71 -5.55
C PRO A 131 15.46 11.16 -4.58
N MET A 132 15.23 11.00 -3.28
CA MET A 132 16.15 11.45 -2.23
C MET A 132 17.01 10.32 -1.65
N VAL A 133 16.71 9.05 -1.97
CA VAL A 133 17.42 7.88 -1.46
C VAL A 133 18.38 7.38 -2.54
N LYS A 134 19.67 7.60 -2.34
CA LYS A 134 20.76 7.16 -3.24
C LYS A 134 21.23 5.75 -2.93
#